data_AF-A0A428RZP4-F1
#
_entry.id   AF-A0A428RZP4-F1
#
_cell.length_a   1.000
_cell.length_b   1.000
_cell.length_c   1.000
_cell.angle_alpha   90.00
_cell.angle_beta   90.00
_cell.angle_gamma   90.00
#
_symmetry.space_group_name_H-M   'P 1'
#
loop_
_entity.id
_entity.type
_entity.pdbx_description
1 polymer ?
#
loop_
_entity_poly.entity_id
_entity_poly.type
_entity_poly.pdbx_seq_one_letter_code
_entity_poly.pdbx_strand_id
1 'polypeptide(L)'
;MSRQLAWPISTFKENGFYKIAADEEDVQSHVDDQLGYMQDFVQDDPKLQNAIKRAISEAHGGMFRVAAANLTTLAEQPTIGDLEPSLLELPRGF
;
A
#
# COMPACT_ATOMS: atom_id res chain seq x y z
N MET A 1 39.10 5.81 21.61
CA MET A 1 38.15 5.64 22.74
C MET A 1 36.75 5.64 22.17
N SER A 2 36.08 4.48 22.14
CA SER A 2 34.74 4.33 21.58
C SER A 2 33.74 4.24 22.73
N ARG A 3 32.75 5.14 22.77
CA ARG A 3 31.63 5.05 23.72
C ARG A 3 30.64 4.02 23.20
N GLN A 4 30.55 2.89 23.91
CA GLN A 4 29.49 1.91 23.70
C GLN A 4 28.29 2.36 24.55
N LEU A 5 27.22 2.78 23.90
CA LEU A 5 25.96 3.09 24.57
C LEU A 5 25.30 1.75 24.95
N ALA A 6 25.58 1.27 26.16
CA ALA A 6 24.87 0.14 26.76
C ALA A 6 23.54 0.64 27.32
N TRP A 7 22.55 0.86 26.45
CA TRP A 7 21.16 0.97 26.89
C TRP A 7 20.67 -0.42 27.34
N PRO A 8 20.03 -0.58 28.50
CA PRO A 8 19.61 -1.89 28.97
C PRO A 8 18.54 -2.47 28.04
N ILE A 9 18.88 -3.53 27.30
CA ILE A 9 17.94 -4.35 26.51
C ILE A 9 16.80 -4.90 27.41
N SER A 10 17.02 -4.93 28.73
CA SER A 10 16.09 -5.41 29.75
C SER A 10 14.80 -4.58 29.93
N THR A 11 14.66 -3.43 29.27
CA THR A 11 13.43 -2.62 29.31
C THR A 11 12.36 -3.13 28.33
N PHE A 12 12.74 -3.91 27.31
CA PHE A 12 11.78 -4.64 26.46
C PHE A 12 11.32 -5.91 27.18
N LYS A 13 10.60 -5.74 28.30
CA LYS A 13 10.15 -6.83 29.17
C LYS A 13 8.66 -7.17 29.00
N GLU A 14 8.13 -6.95 27.81
CA GLU A 14 6.86 -7.53 27.36
C GLU A 14 7.05 -8.13 25.97
N ASN A 15 6.99 -9.46 25.87
CA ASN A 15 6.83 -10.14 24.59
C ASN A 15 5.36 -9.98 24.17
N GLY A 16 5.02 -8.81 23.65
CA GLY A 16 3.72 -8.52 23.06
C GLY A 16 3.80 -8.57 21.54
N PHE A 17 2.81 -9.20 20.89
CA PHE A 17 2.58 -9.00 19.46
C PHE A 17 1.73 -7.76 19.29
N TYR A 18 2.32 -6.69 18.76
CA TYR A 18 1.60 -5.48 18.40
C TYR A 18 1.38 -5.45 16.90
N LYS A 19 0.11 -5.40 16.47
CA LYS A 19 -0.22 -5.14 15.06
C LYS A 19 -0.16 -3.64 14.84
N ILE A 20 0.74 -3.20 13.96
CA ILE A 20 0.77 -1.83 13.46
C ILE A 20 0.05 -1.85 12.12
N ALA A 21 -1.01 -1.04 12.00
CA ALA A 21 -1.78 -0.87 10.78
C ALA A 21 -2.08 0.62 10.60
N ALA A 22 -2.03 1.09 9.35
CA ALA A 22 -2.62 2.37 8.98
C ALA A 22 -4.15 2.27 9.05
N ASP A 23 -4.78 3.40 9.36
CA ASP A 23 -6.23 3.50 9.25
C ASP A 23 -6.65 3.31 7.79
N GLU A 24 -7.84 2.75 7.58
CA GLU A 24 -8.37 2.51 6.24
C GLU A 24 -8.59 3.84 5.51
N GLU A 25 -9.03 4.87 6.24
CA GLU A 25 -9.22 6.23 5.70
C GLU A 25 -7.90 6.84 5.19
N ASP A 26 -6.80 6.68 5.94
CA ASP A 26 -5.49 7.17 5.53
C ASP A 26 -5.00 6.49 4.24
N VAL A 27 -5.26 5.18 4.11
CA VAL A 27 -4.89 4.42 2.91
C VAL A 27 -5.76 4.83 1.72
N GLN A 28 -7.07 5.01 1.91
CA GLN A 28 -7.94 5.49 0.84
C GLN A 28 -7.57 6.91 0.38
N SER A 29 -7.29 7.82 1.31
CA SER A 29 -6.84 9.18 0.97
C SER A 29 -5.55 9.14 0.16
N HIS A 30 -4.60 8.27 0.53
CA HIS A 30 -3.38 8.08 -0.25
C HIS A 30 -3.65 7.54 -1.66
N VAL A 31 -4.53 6.54 -1.79
CA VAL A 31 -4.92 6.01 -3.10
C VAL A 31 -5.55 7.10 -3.97
N ASP A 32 -6.47 7.89 -3.40
CA ASP A 32 -7.14 8.99 -4.09
C ASP A 32 -6.16 10.02 -4.64
N ASP A 33 -5.19 10.42 -3.82
CA ASP A 33 -4.13 11.34 -4.24
C ASP A 33 -3.31 10.73 -5.39
N GLN A 34 -3.00 9.44 -5.36
CA GLN A 34 -2.20 8.78 -6.40
C GLN A 34 -2.95 8.61 -7.73
N LEU A 35 -4.26 8.37 -7.70
CA LEU A 35 -5.06 8.21 -8.92
C LEU A 35 -4.98 9.42 -9.85
N GLY A 36 -4.86 10.64 -9.30
CA GLY A 36 -4.70 11.87 -10.08
C GLY A 36 -3.36 11.99 -10.80
N TYR A 37 -2.38 11.13 -10.50
CA TYR A 37 -1.08 11.09 -11.17
C TYR A 37 -0.90 9.85 -12.06
N MET A 38 -1.92 9.01 -12.18
CA MET A 38 -1.88 7.84 -13.07
C MET A 38 -2.07 8.24 -14.53
N GLN A 39 -1.99 7.27 -15.43
CA GLN A 39 -2.15 7.47 -16.86
C GLN A 39 -3.56 8.00 -17.18
N ASP A 40 -3.69 8.78 -18.26
CA ASP A 40 -4.96 9.42 -18.66
C ASP A 40 -6.13 8.42 -18.73
N PHE A 41 -5.89 7.19 -19.21
CA PHE A 41 -6.94 6.16 -19.29
C PHE A 41 -7.46 5.69 -17.92
N VAL A 42 -6.68 5.88 -16.84
CA VAL A 42 -7.13 5.65 -15.46
C VAL A 42 -7.88 6.88 -14.95
N GLN A 43 -7.38 8.09 -15.23
CA GLN A 43 -8.02 9.33 -14.81
C GLN A 43 -9.41 9.53 -15.45
N ASP A 44 -9.57 9.09 -16.70
CA ASP A 44 -10.80 9.22 -17.48
C ASP A 44 -11.85 8.13 -17.20
N ASP A 45 -11.49 7.08 -16.46
CA ASP A 45 -12.39 5.95 -16.16
C ASP A 45 -12.67 5.80 -14.64
N PRO A 46 -13.80 6.36 -14.16
CA PRO A 46 -14.21 6.21 -12.77
C PRO A 46 -14.44 4.76 -12.33
N LYS A 47 -14.80 3.84 -13.25
CA LYS A 47 -14.96 2.42 -12.90
C LYS A 47 -13.60 1.79 -12.65
N LEU A 48 -12.61 2.14 -13.45
CA LEU A 48 -11.24 1.66 -13.27
C LEU A 48 -10.63 2.19 -11.98
N GLN A 49 -10.84 3.47 -11.66
CA GLN A 49 -10.43 4.04 -10.37
C GLN A 49 -11.06 3.29 -9.19
N ASN A 50 -12.36 3.01 -9.24
CA ASN A 50 -13.04 2.25 -8.19
C ASN A 50 -12.52 0.81 -8.09
N ALA A 51 -12.15 0.18 -9.22
CA ALA A 51 -11.54 -1.14 -9.23
C ALA A 51 -10.15 -1.13 -8.56
N ILE A 52 -9.32 -0.12 -8.85
CA ILE A 52 -8.02 0.08 -8.21
C ILE A 52 -8.18 0.28 -6.70
N LYS A 53 -9.06 1.20 -6.28
CA LYS A 53 -9.34 1.45 -4.85
C LYS A 53 -9.70 0.16 -4.12
N ARG A 54 -10.67 -0.58 -4.66
CA ARG A 54 -11.13 -1.83 -4.07
C ARG A 54 -10.01 -2.87 -3.99
N ALA A 55 -9.25 -3.05 -5.06
CA ALA A 55 -8.16 -4.02 -5.10
C ALA A 55 -7.05 -3.69 -4.09
N ILE A 56 -6.73 -2.40 -3.92
CA ILE A 56 -5.76 -1.95 -2.92
C ILE A 56 -6.28 -2.20 -1.51
N SER A 57 -7.53 -1.82 -1.19
CA SER A 57 -8.18 -2.07 0.11
C SER A 57 -8.13 -3.55 0.51
N GLU A 58 -8.45 -4.44 -0.44
CA GLU A 58 -8.45 -5.89 -0.22
C GLU A 58 -7.04 -6.46 0.01
N ALA A 59 -6.02 -5.85 -0.61
CA ALA A 59 -4.65 -6.37 -0.61
C ALA A 59 -3.84 -5.96 0.64
N HIS A 60 -4.06 -4.78 1.23
CA HIS A 60 -3.06 -4.21 2.13
C HIS A 60 -3.15 -4.69 3.60
N GLY A 61 -4.28 -5.22 4.07
CA GLY A 61 -4.41 -5.80 5.43
C GLY A 61 -4.07 -4.83 6.60
N GLY A 62 -4.08 -3.52 6.32
CA GLY A 62 -3.60 -2.46 7.22
C GLY A 62 -2.16 -2.00 6.97
N MET A 63 -1.40 -2.63 6.08
CA MET A 63 -0.02 -2.24 5.77
C MET A 63 0.05 -1.20 4.65
N PHE A 64 0.19 0.08 5.02
CA PHE A 64 0.35 1.20 4.10
C PHE A 64 1.42 0.96 3.02
N ARG A 65 2.55 0.35 3.40
CA ARG A 65 3.65 0.05 2.47
C ARG A 65 3.24 -0.89 1.33
N VAL A 66 2.30 -1.82 1.59
CA VAL A 66 1.78 -2.73 0.56
C VAL A 66 0.88 -1.96 -0.41
N ALA A 67 0.03 -1.06 0.10
CA ALA A 67 -0.80 -0.20 -0.74
C ALA A 67 0.05 0.68 -1.68
N ALA A 68 1.07 1.36 -1.14
CA ALA A 68 1.97 2.21 -1.94
C ALA A 68 2.76 1.42 -3.00
N ALA A 69 3.23 0.22 -2.66
CA ALA A 69 3.94 -0.64 -3.60
C ALA A 69 3.03 -1.10 -4.75
N ASN A 70 1.80 -1.54 -4.42
CA ASN A 70 0.82 -1.96 -5.42
C ASN A 70 0.43 -0.79 -6.34
N LEU A 71 0.23 0.42 -5.81
CA LEU A 71 -0.04 1.61 -6.63
C LEU A 71 1.10 1.94 -7.58
N THR A 72 2.34 1.83 -7.12
CA THR A 72 3.53 2.04 -7.97
C THR A 72 3.52 1.04 -9.14
N THR A 73 3.30 -0.25 -8.87
CA THR A 73 3.23 -1.29 -9.91
C THR A 73 2.13 -1.01 -10.93
N LEU A 74 0.96 -0.55 -10.49
CA LEU A 74 -0.15 -0.21 -11.40
C LEU A 74 0.15 1.05 -12.23
N ALA A 75 0.82 2.05 -11.65
CA ALA A 75 1.23 3.27 -12.34
C ALA A 75 2.34 3.05 -13.39
N GLU A 76 3.01 1.89 -13.37
CA GLU A 76 3.99 1.51 -14.39
C GLU A 76 3.35 0.85 -15.62
N GLN A 77 2.06 0.48 -15.57
CA GLN A 77 1.39 -0.24 -16.66
C GLN A 77 1.05 0.70 -17.83
N PRO A 78 1.57 0.46 -19.04
CA PRO A 78 1.46 1.43 -20.13
C PRO A 78 0.08 1.46 -20.78
N THR A 79 -0.72 0.40 -20.61
CA THR A 79 -2.05 0.28 -21.20
C THR A 79 -3.06 -0.30 -20.22
N ILE A 80 -4.34 -0.08 -20.50
CA ILE A 80 -5.44 -0.72 -19.75
C ILE A 80 -5.36 -2.25 -19.81
N GLY A 81 -4.90 -2.80 -20.94
CA GLY A 81 -4.75 -4.25 -21.14
C GLY A 81 -3.63 -4.88 -20.32
N ASP A 82 -2.63 -4.09 -19.89
CA ASP A 82 -1.58 -4.53 -18.96
C ASP A 82 -1.99 -4.29 -17.50
N LEU A 83 -2.79 -3.24 -17.26
CA LEU A 83 -3.26 -2.86 -15.94
C LEU A 83 -4.31 -3.84 -15.39
N GLU A 84 -5.23 -4.31 -16.21
CA GLU A 84 -6.27 -5.26 -15.80
C GLU A 84 -5.70 -6.59 -15.26
N PRO A 85 -4.76 -7.27 -15.94
CA PRO A 85 -4.07 -8.44 -15.37
C PRO A 85 -3.33 -8.11 -14.08
N SER A 86 -2.62 -6.98 -14.04
CA SER A 86 -1.84 -6.55 -12.86
C SER A 86 -2.72 -6.33 -11.63
N LEU A 87 -3.96 -5.84 -11.80
CA LEU A 87 -4.94 -5.73 -10.72
C LEU A 87 -5.35 -7.09 -10.15
N LEU A 88 -5.46 -8.12 -10.99
CA LEU A 88 -5.84 -9.46 -10.57
C LEU A 88 -4.71 -10.17 -9.81
N GLU A 89 -3.47 -9.84 -10.15
CA GLU A 89 -2.25 -10.45 -9.60
C GLU A 89 -1.73 -9.75 -8.34
N LEU A 90 -2.41 -8.71 -7.85
CA LEU A 90 -2.01 -8.05 -6.61
C LEU A 90 -1.90 -9.07 -5.46
N PRO A 91 -0.80 -9.04 -4.68
CA PRO A 91 -0.64 -9.93 -3.55
C PRO A 91 -1.79 -9.73 -2.56
N ARG A 92 -2.54 -10.80 -2.31
CA ARG A 92 -3.69 -10.81 -1.39
C ARG A 92 -3.37 -11.70 -0.20
N GLY A 93 -3.70 -11.22 1.00
CA GLY A 93 -3.53 -11.96 2.25
C GLY A 93 -2.13 -11.81 2.83
N PHE A 94 -1.97 -10.77 3.66
CA PHE A 94 -0.84 -10.62 4.56
C PHE A 94 -1.30 -10.60 6.01
#